data_AF-A0A1Y5TKA4-F1
#
_entry.id   AF-A0A1Y5TKA4-F1
#
_cell.length_a   1.000
_cell.length_b   1.000
_cell.length_c   1.000
_cell.angle_alpha   90.00
_cell.angle_beta   90.00
_cell.angle_gamma   90.00
#
_symmetry.space_group_name_H-M   'P 1'
#
loop_
_entity.id
_entity.type
_entity.pdbx_description
1 polymer ?
#
loop_
_entity_poly.entity_id
_entity_poly.type
_entity_poly.pdbx_seq_one_letter_code
_entity_poly.pdbx_strand_id
1 'polypeptide(L)'
;MKYLQPRGNSFQFERAVPKDVRPVLGCKSWRESLWTDSRSEAERRCRKRTVETDEIIESVRSGSYRRLTDDDLHDLAIQWGIEFQLTNRQLIPRDMFPDAFEDEARIGDEAPNSILSSREDITESVDTWLERIQYEGDLLPAEHETLIDHCIDEYLTGNPELSNGWKEVLSDAGVEDAHWLPDYLSVVTRPNRTPKRRRLTSIYPKYVKAKEIGPSAENDFGIGIRRFVELHGDLDVASIDRRHVEEFRDMLRRMPSRPPNNIRILPMPDQVVWAEGLDIPRFSQATINKNIGGVKVTLQYAFEETSEIDNRDWRNPCDGFSKKPKKKSKRIIAFTPGQIETIFSSKVYQPKSPEKFWIPLILYHTGARLDEISQLHVKDVRYDPLPFIVCENLYDEDPAIAKKVKSMSANRTIPIHRNLVEIGFLDYVNAVASTGSTHLFPNLPHHNGGKRGNSVSRSFIRSFRNYGQSDPETGLDSKQLVTHSLRHTFRKAGFRGKLDQEFVQVVMGHFVGGVSWEEYGDDIYQMPDVLAERVMNDIQLPPIDMDFMKSEADRYLERARNSQTS
;
A
#
# COMPACT_ATOMS: atom_id res chain seq x y z
N MET A 1 -31.60 7.60 38.79
CA MET A 1 -30.14 7.44 38.62
C MET A 1 -29.72 8.04 37.27
N LYS A 2 -28.58 8.75 37.18
CA LYS A 2 -28.29 9.69 36.06
C LYS A 2 -28.17 9.03 34.67
N TYR A 3 -27.65 7.80 34.60
CA TYR A 3 -27.35 7.10 33.34
C TYR A 3 -28.21 5.85 33.12
N LEU A 4 -29.27 5.67 33.93
CA LEU A 4 -30.16 4.51 33.87
C LEU A 4 -31.41 4.84 33.03
N GLN A 5 -31.69 4.06 31.99
CA GLN A 5 -32.82 4.23 31.08
C GLN A 5 -33.66 2.95 30.99
N PRO A 6 -35.00 3.02 31.00
CA PRO A 6 -35.85 1.86 30.71
C PRO A 6 -35.87 1.54 29.21
N ARG A 7 -35.81 0.25 28.85
CA ARG A 7 -35.88 -0.23 27.46
C ARG A 7 -36.71 -1.51 27.36
N GLY A 8 -37.98 -1.37 27.01
CA GLY A 8 -38.91 -2.51 26.95
C GLY A 8 -39.09 -3.13 28.34
N ASN A 9 -38.88 -4.44 28.46
CA ASN A 9 -38.95 -5.16 29.74
C ASN A 9 -37.64 -5.12 30.55
N SER A 10 -36.58 -4.44 30.08
CA SER A 10 -35.31 -4.38 30.81
C SER A 10 -34.80 -2.94 30.99
N PHE A 11 -33.73 -2.79 31.76
CA PHE A 11 -33.02 -1.52 31.92
C PHE A 11 -31.74 -1.45 31.08
N GLN A 12 -31.33 -0.23 30.73
CA GLN A 12 -30.15 0.09 29.92
C GLN A 12 -29.30 1.17 30.61
N PHE A 13 -27.98 1.07 30.47
CA PHE A 13 -27.03 2.13 30.76
C PHE A 13 -26.82 3.01 29.52
N GLU A 14 -26.99 4.32 29.67
CA GLU A 14 -26.72 5.31 28.63
C GLU A 14 -25.94 6.51 29.17
N ARG A 15 -24.70 6.67 28.70
CA ARG A 15 -23.80 7.75 29.09
C ARG A 15 -23.13 8.36 27.87
N ALA A 16 -23.20 9.68 27.73
CA ALA A 16 -22.50 10.39 26.68
C ALA A 16 -20.99 10.47 26.97
N VAL A 17 -20.16 10.18 25.97
CA VAL A 17 -18.70 10.30 26.08
C VAL A 17 -18.31 11.79 25.94
N PRO A 18 -17.45 12.36 26.82
CA PRO A 18 -16.99 13.75 26.71
C PRO A 18 -16.26 14.03 25.40
N LYS A 19 -16.45 15.21 24.80
CA LYS A 19 -15.99 15.53 23.43
C LYS A 19 -14.48 15.41 23.25
N ASP A 20 -13.72 15.68 24.29
CA ASP A 20 -12.26 15.66 24.38
C ASP A 20 -11.67 14.25 24.28
N VAL A 21 -12.37 13.23 24.79
CA VAL A 21 -11.88 11.84 24.79
C VAL A 21 -12.48 10.99 23.65
N ARG A 22 -13.53 11.47 22.96
CA ARG A 22 -14.14 10.80 21.79
C ARG A 22 -13.15 10.41 20.68
N PRO A 23 -12.13 11.22 20.35
CA PRO A 23 -11.18 10.86 19.29
C PRO A 23 -10.36 9.61 19.62
N VAL A 24 -10.11 9.36 20.90
CA VAL A 24 -9.33 8.20 21.38
C VAL A 24 -10.23 6.98 21.58
N LEU A 25 -11.42 7.18 22.16
CA LEU A 25 -12.37 6.11 22.47
C LEU A 25 -13.26 5.66 21.29
N GLY A 26 -13.28 6.42 20.19
CA GLY A 26 -13.96 6.04 18.94
C GLY A 26 -15.50 6.03 18.99
N CYS A 27 -16.14 6.37 20.11
CA CYS A 27 -17.59 6.33 20.28
C CYS A 27 -18.17 7.63 20.86
N LYS A 28 -19.45 7.93 20.57
CA LYS A 28 -20.15 9.16 21.02
C LYS A 28 -20.87 8.99 22.36
N SER A 29 -21.24 7.76 22.70
CA SER A 29 -22.02 7.39 23.88
C SER A 29 -21.83 5.91 24.16
N TRP A 30 -21.72 5.52 25.42
CA TRP A 30 -21.92 4.13 25.86
C TRP A 30 -23.41 3.86 26.00
N ARG A 31 -23.88 2.76 25.39
CA ARG A 31 -25.28 2.35 25.36
C ARG A 31 -25.36 0.83 25.47
N GLU A 32 -25.69 0.33 26.66
CA GLU A 32 -25.53 -1.10 26.99
C GLU A 32 -26.71 -1.59 27.82
N SER A 33 -27.26 -2.77 27.50
CA SER A 33 -28.31 -3.40 28.31
C SER A 33 -27.75 -3.76 29.69
N LEU A 34 -28.52 -3.55 30.74
CA LEU A 34 -28.20 -4.01 32.09
C LEU A 34 -28.77 -5.40 32.38
N TRP A 35 -29.44 -6.01 31.39
CA TRP A 35 -29.91 -7.42 31.41
C TRP A 35 -30.71 -7.78 32.65
N THR A 36 -31.55 -6.86 33.11
CA THR A 36 -32.45 -7.08 34.23
C THR A 36 -33.70 -6.24 34.07
N ASP A 37 -34.83 -6.79 34.48
CA ASP A 37 -36.14 -6.15 34.64
C ASP A 37 -36.35 -5.61 36.07
N SER A 38 -35.46 -6.00 37.00
CA SER A 38 -35.44 -5.53 38.38
C SER A 38 -34.74 -4.18 38.48
N ARG A 39 -35.48 -3.18 38.95
CA ARG A 39 -34.97 -1.81 39.09
C ARG A 39 -33.82 -1.70 40.10
N SER A 40 -33.88 -2.43 41.22
CA SER A 40 -32.84 -2.38 42.25
C SER A 40 -31.51 -2.95 41.76
N GLU A 41 -31.57 -4.07 41.02
CA GLU A 41 -30.39 -4.69 40.41
C GLU A 41 -29.84 -3.81 39.27
N ALA A 42 -30.72 -3.20 38.47
CA ALA A 42 -30.31 -2.26 37.44
C ALA A 42 -29.59 -1.02 38.01
N GLU A 43 -30.07 -0.49 39.15
CA GLU A 43 -29.42 0.62 39.83
C GLU A 43 -28.03 0.23 40.34
N ARG A 44 -27.85 -0.98 40.87
CA ARG A 44 -26.54 -1.49 41.29
C ARG A 44 -25.57 -1.60 40.11
N ARG A 45 -25.98 -2.26 39.02
CA ARG A 45 -25.16 -2.44 37.81
C ARG A 45 -24.81 -1.11 37.15
N CYS A 46 -25.75 -0.18 37.10
CA CYS A 46 -25.51 1.18 36.59
C CYS A 46 -24.48 1.94 37.43
N ARG A 47 -24.30 1.65 38.74
CA ARG A 47 -23.34 2.37 39.60
C ARG A 47 -21.94 1.91 39.27
N LYS A 48 -21.75 0.58 39.19
CA LYS A 48 -20.49 -0.03 38.76
C LYS A 48 -20.05 0.52 37.40
N ARG A 49 -20.97 0.52 36.42
CA ARG A 49 -20.68 1.02 35.07
C ARG A 49 -20.38 2.52 35.01
N THR A 50 -20.92 3.29 35.95
CA THR A 50 -20.60 4.72 36.05
C THR A 50 -19.14 4.93 36.45
N VAL A 51 -18.65 4.18 37.44
CA VAL A 51 -17.26 4.26 37.92
C VAL A 51 -16.28 3.85 36.82
N GLU A 52 -16.51 2.69 36.19
CA GLU A 52 -15.67 2.19 35.09
C GLU A 52 -15.56 3.21 33.94
N THR A 53 -16.68 3.84 33.56
CA THR A 53 -16.67 4.86 32.50
C THR A 53 -16.05 6.18 32.92
N ASP A 54 -15.92 6.48 34.23
CA ASP A 54 -15.16 7.63 34.73
C ASP A 54 -13.65 7.37 34.66
N GLU A 55 -13.21 6.17 35.07
CA GLU A 55 -11.80 5.74 35.04
C GLU A 55 -11.25 5.75 33.61
N ILE A 56 -12.00 5.21 32.64
CA ILE A 56 -11.63 5.23 31.21
C ILE A 56 -11.49 6.68 30.67
N ILE A 57 -12.34 7.62 31.12
CA ILE A 57 -12.21 9.02 30.70
C ILE A 57 -10.94 9.63 31.29
N GLU A 58 -10.61 9.28 32.52
CA GLU A 58 -9.44 9.78 33.23
C GLU A 58 -8.13 9.23 32.65
N SER A 59 -8.06 7.94 32.31
CA SER A 59 -6.88 7.32 31.69
C SER A 59 -6.61 7.84 30.28
N VAL A 60 -7.65 8.16 29.51
CA VAL A 60 -7.49 8.86 28.22
C VAL A 60 -6.95 10.28 28.41
N ARG A 61 -7.43 10.99 29.43
CA ARG A 61 -7.00 12.37 29.72
C ARG A 61 -5.58 12.44 30.27
N SER A 62 -5.16 11.47 31.07
CA SER A 62 -3.80 11.37 31.60
C SER A 62 -2.79 10.91 30.54
N GLY A 63 -3.26 10.39 29.41
CA GLY A 63 -2.42 9.90 28.31
C GLY A 63 -1.81 8.52 28.57
N SER A 64 -2.25 7.82 29.63
CA SER A 64 -1.84 6.43 29.91
C SER A 64 -2.63 5.39 29.12
N TYR A 65 -3.70 5.80 28.45
CA TYR A 65 -4.57 4.91 27.68
C TYR A 65 -3.91 4.41 26.37
N ARG A 66 -3.71 3.09 26.26
CA ARG A 66 -3.25 2.39 25.04
C ARG A 66 -4.35 1.42 24.57
N ARG A 67 -4.76 1.56 23.31
CA ARG A 67 -5.65 0.59 22.65
C ARG A 67 -4.91 -0.71 22.37
N LEU A 68 -5.52 -1.84 22.71
CA LEU A 68 -4.95 -3.15 22.44
C LEU A 68 -5.24 -3.57 20.99
N THR A 69 -4.25 -4.21 20.36
CA THR A 69 -4.41 -4.80 19.03
C THR A 69 -5.08 -6.17 19.12
N ASP A 70 -5.59 -6.70 17.99
CA ASP A 70 -6.14 -8.07 17.93
C ASP A 70 -5.12 -9.12 18.40
N ASP A 71 -3.84 -8.90 18.10
CA ASP A 71 -2.75 -9.77 18.54
C ASP A 71 -2.48 -9.64 20.05
N ASP A 72 -2.47 -8.42 20.61
CA ASP A 72 -2.31 -8.21 22.07
C ASP A 72 -3.43 -8.91 22.87
N LEU A 73 -4.67 -8.89 22.36
CA LEU A 73 -5.82 -9.56 22.99
C LEU A 73 -5.76 -11.08 22.86
N HIS A 74 -5.23 -11.58 21.74
CA HIS A 74 -5.00 -13.01 21.54
C HIS A 74 -3.96 -13.56 22.51
N ASP A 75 -2.86 -12.83 22.74
CA ASP A 75 -1.82 -13.23 23.69
C ASP A 75 -2.36 -13.32 25.13
N LEU A 76 -3.24 -12.39 25.53
CA LEU A 76 -3.94 -12.46 26.83
C LEU A 76 -4.84 -13.69 26.93
N ALA A 77 -5.57 -14.02 25.87
CA ALA A 77 -6.42 -15.20 25.84
C ALA A 77 -5.61 -16.51 25.97
N ILE A 78 -4.44 -16.58 25.32
CA ILE A 78 -3.53 -17.73 25.46
C ILE A 78 -3.07 -17.87 26.92
N GLN A 79 -2.70 -16.76 27.58
CA GLN A 79 -2.27 -16.78 28.97
C GLN A 79 -3.38 -17.28 29.90
N TRP A 80 -4.60 -16.74 29.75
CA TRP A 80 -5.77 -17.21 30.46
C TRP A 80 -6.01 -18.71 30.21
N GLY A 81 -5.99 -19.15 28.95
CA GLY A 81 -6.24 -20.54 28.57
C GLY A 81 -5.24 -21.52 29.19
N ILE A 82 -3.95 -21.16 29.19
CA ILE A 82 -2.89 -21.97 29.83
C ILE A 82 -3.14 -22.07 31.34
N GLU A 83 -3.39 -20.94 32.02
CA GLU A 83 -3.62 -20.94 33.48
C GLU A 83 -4.91 -21.68 33.86
N PHE A 84 -5.96 -21.51 33.06
CA PHE A 84 -7.23 -22.22 33.21
C PHE A 84 -6.98 -23.73 33.14
N GLN A 85 -6.29 -24.21 32.10
CA GLN A 85 -5.98 -25.63 31.92
C GLN A 85 -5.09 -26.19 33.03
N LEU A 86 -4.10 -25.45 33.49
CA LEU A 86 -3.23 -25.85 34.60
C LEU A 86 -3.99 -25.98 35.93
N THR A 87 -4.96 -25.08 36.17
CA THR A 87 -5.81 -25.09 37.37
C THR A 87 -6.81 -26.25 37.30
N ASN A 88 -7.44 -26.46 36.15
CA ASN A 88 -8.49 -27.47 35.96
C ASN A 88 -7.95 -28.91 35.97
N ARG A 89 -6.72 -29.13 35.48
CA ARG A 89 -6.03 -30.44 35.54
C ARG A 89 -5.73 -30.92 36.97
N GLN A 90 -5.82 -30.05 37.97
CA GLN A 90 -5.67 -30.45 39.38
C GLN A 90 -6.99 -30.97 40.00
N LEU A 91 -8.12 -30.89 39.29
CA LEU A 91 -9.47 -31.05 39.84
C LEU A 91 -10.37 -32.03 39.05
N ILE A 92 -9.82 -32.93 38.21
CA ILE A 92 -10.63 -33.87 37.42
C ILE A 92 -11.21 -34.97 38.33
N PRO A 93 -12.55 -35.11 38.45
CA PRO A 93 -13.17 -36.18 39.23
C PRO A 93 -12.97 -37.55 38.57
N ARG A 94 -12.62 -38.56 39.37
CA ARG A 94 -12.30 -39.93 38.93
C ARG A 94 -13.47 -40.62 38.21
N ASP A 95 -14.68 -40.22 38.56
CA ASP A 95 -15.98 -40.67 38.08
C ASP A 95 -16.25 -40.35 36.61
N MET A 96 -15.50 -39.43 36.01
CA MET A 96 -15.62 -39.10 34.59
C MET A 96 -14.81 -40.05 33.68
N PHE A 97 -13.77 -40.72 34.21
CA PHE A 97 -12.90 -41.64 33.46
C PHE A 97 -12.42 -42.83 34.33
N PRO A 98 -13.33 -43.78 34.69
CA PRO A 98 -13.02 -44.86 35.62
C PRO A 98 -11.97 -45.87 35.11
N ASP A 99 -11.81 -46.01 33.79
CA ASP A 99 -10.93 -47.02 33.17
C ASP A 99 -9.52 -46.49 32.82
N ALA A 100 -9.24 -45.21 33.04
CA ALA A 100 -8.03 -44.55 32.55
C ALA A 100 -6.87 -44.47 33.56
N PHE A 101 -7.07 -44.81 34.84
CA PHE A 101 -6.09 -44.57 35.91
C PHE A 101 -6.03 -45.70 36.96
N GLU A 102 -4.87 -46.38 37.07
CA GLU A 102 -4.68 -47.56 37.94
C GLU A 102 -4.31 -47.27 39.41
N ASP A 103 -3.95 -46.03 39.81
CA ASP A 103 -3.41 -45.75 41.17
C ASP A 103 -4.24 -44.75 42.03
N GLU A 104 -4.01 -44.79 43.35
CA GLU A 104 -4.85 -44.30 44.47
C GLU A 104 -5.32 -42.82 44.48
N ALA A 105 -6.42 -42.61 45.20
CA ALA A 105 -7.24 -41.40 45.27
C ALA A 105 -6.54 -40.14 45.80
N ARG A 106 -6.80 -38.98 45.17
CA ARG A 106 -6.62 -37.66 45.79
C ARG A 106 -7.97 -37.17 46.32
N ILE A 107 -7.96 -36.75 47.58
CA ILE A 107 -9.12 -36.37 48.41
C ILE A 107 -9.48 -34.90 48.18
N GLY A 108 -10.79 -34.61 48.11
CA GLY A 108 -11.37 -33.36 48.59
C GLY A 108 -12.07 -32.50 47.54
N ASP A 109 -13.40 -32.44 47.64
CA ASP A 109 -14.36 -31.56 46.98
C ASP A 109 -14.69 -31.88 45.51
N GLU A 110 -15.96 -32.22 45.29
CA GLU A 110 -16.62 -32.39 43.99
C GLU A 110 -16.26 -31.20 43.07
N ALA A 111 -16.15 -31.42 41.75
CA ALA A 111 -15.96 -30.33 40.79
C ALA A 111 -17.26 -29.97 40.05
N PRO A 112 -18.17 -29.16 40.63
CA PRO A 112 -19.29 -28.58 39.90
C PRO A 112 -18.93 -27.50 38.88
N ASN A 113 -17.69 -26.97 38.87
CA ASN A 113 -17.30 -25.76 38.12
C ASN A 113 -16.21 -25.97 37.04
N SER A 114 -15.88 -27.20 36.66
CA SER A 114 -14.76 -27.49 35.75
C SER A 114 -15.08 -27.32 34.26
N ILE A 115 -16.35 -27.19 33.89
CA ILE A 115 -16.80 -27.05 32.51
C ILE A 115 -17.50 -25.70 32.36
N LEU A 116 -16.88 -24.79 31.61
CA LEU A 116 -17.47 -23.51 31.24
C LEU A 116 -18.44 -23.77 30.08
N SER A 117 -19.72 -23.74 30.40
CA SER A 117 -20.79 -24.13 29.49
C SER A 117 -21.30 -22.96 28.66
N SER A 118 -21.18 -21.72 29.14
CA SER A 118 -21.73 -20.54 28.46
C SER A 118 -20.68 -19.47 28.16
N ARG A 119 -21.02 -18.51 27.29
CA ARG A 119 -20.21 -17.29 27.12
C ARG A 119 -20.10 -16.54 28.45
N GLU A 120 -21.18 -16.51 29.22
CA GLU A 120 -21.22 -15.91 30.54
C GLU A 120 -20.22 -16.56 31.50
N ASP A 121 -20.12 -17.90 31.51
CA ASP A 121 -19.17 -18.64 32.36
C ASP A 121 -17.71 -18.30 31.98
N ILE A 122 -17.41 -18.23 30.68
CA ILE A 122 -16.08 -17.83 30.18
C ILE A 122 -15.79 -16.37 30.52
N THR A 123 -16.80 -15.50 30.42
CA THR A 123 -16.67 -14.09 30.79
C THR A 123 -16.34 -13.93 32.26
N GLU A 124 -17.07 -14.62 33.15
CA GLU A 124 -16.83 -14.60 34.60
C GLU A 124 -15.45 -15.19 34.96
N SER A 125 -15.03 -16.25 34.26
CA SER A 125 -13.70 -16.85 34.43
C SER A 125 -12.58 -15.90 34.02
N VAL A 126 -12.71 -15.22 32.88
CA VAL A 126 -11.72 -14.24 32.38
C VAL A 126 -11.68 -13.01 33.27
N ASP A 127 -12.83 -12.49 33.71
CA ASP A 127 -12.90 -11.33 34.60
C ASP A 127 -12.22 -11.64 35.95
N THR A 128 -12.53 -12.80 36.54
CA THR A 128 -11.89 -13.26 37.79
C THR A 128 -10.37 -13.42 37.61
N TRP A 129 -9.94 -13.91 36.45
CA TRP A 129 -8.52 -14.05 36.13
C TRP A 129 -7.82 -12.69 36.01
N LEU A 130 -8.42 -11.73 35.29
CA LEU A 130 -7.90 -10.36 35.14
C LEU A 130 -7.74 -9.66 36.49
N GLU A 131 -8.71 -9.83 37.40
CA GLU A 131 -8.64 -9.35 38.78
C GLU A 131 -7.48 -10.02 39.55
N ARG A 132 -7.32 -11.34 39.41
CA ARG A 132 -6.27 -12.13 40.08
C ARG A 132 -4.87 -11.72 39.64
N ILE A 133 -4.65 -11.50 38.35
CA ILE A 133 -3.34 -11.07 37.83
C ILE A 133 -3.07 -9.58 38.02
N GLN A 134 -4.02 -8.86 38.64
CA GLN A 134 -3.97 -7.40 38.82
C GLN A 134 -3.71 -6.67 37.50
N TYR A 135 -4.45 -7.05 36.44
CA TYR A 135 -4.25 -6.44 35.13
C TYR A 135 -4.53 -4.93 35.18
N GLU A 136 -3.48 -4.12 35.02
CA GLU A 136 -3.55 -2.65 35.14
C GLU A 136 -4.07 -1.94 33.88
N GLY A 137 -4.49 -2.67 32.84
CA GLY A 137 -4.99 -2.10 31.60
C GLY A 137 -6.52 -1.94 31.59
N ASP A 138 -7.01 -0.72 31.38
CA ASP A 138 -8.45 -0.47 31.18
C ASP A 138 -8.92 -1.04 29.83
N LEU A 139 -9.52 -2.24 29.83
CA LEU A 139 -10.14 -2.80 28.62
C LEU A 139 -11.42 -2.04 28.28
N LEU A 140 -11.51 -1.50 27.06
CA LEU A 140 -12.79 -1.00 26.57
C LEU A 140 -13.81 -2.13 26.40
N PRO A 141 -15.11 -1.82 26.39
CA PRO A 141 -16.14 -2.84 26.22
C PRO A 141 -15.98 -3.65 24.93
N ALA A 142 -15.55 -3.00 23.85
CA ALA A 142 -15.29 -3.68 22.57
C ALA A 142 -13.99 -4.51 22.55
N GLU A 143 -13.00 -4.14 23.38
CA GLU A 143 -11.74 -4.89 23.53
C GLU A 143 -11.97 -6.10 24.43
N HIS A 144 -12.76 -5.93 25.49
CA HIS A 144 -13.23 -7.00 26.36
C HIS A 144 -14.06 -8.04 25.59
N GLU A 145 -15.05 -7.62 24.79
CA GLU A 145 -15.80 -8.56 23.94
C GLU A 145 -14.91 -9.33 22.97
N THR A 146 -13.92 -8.66 22.37
CA THR A 146 -12.93 -9.30 21.50
C THR A 146 -12.02 -10.26 22.26
N LEU A 147 -11.61 -9.93 23.50
CA LEU A 147 -10.86 -10.80 24.39
C LEU A 147 -11.66 -12.05 24.76
N ILE A 148 -12.92 -11.90 25.15
CA ILE A 148 -13.81 -13.02 25.44
C ILE A 148 -13.95 -13.94 24.22
N ASP A 149 -14.06 -13.38 23.01
CA ASP A 149 -14.06 -14.17 21.77
C ASP A 149 -12.76 -14.97 21.58
N HIS A 150 -11.60 -14.38 21.88
CA HIS A 150 -10.31 -15.08 21.84
C HIS A 150 -10.24 -16.17 22.92
N CYS A 151 -10.70 -15.91 24.14
CA CYS A 151 -10.72 -16.88 25.24
C CYS A 151 -11.65 -18.06 24.94
N ILE A 152 -12.80 -17.83 24.29
CA ILE A 152 -13.67 -18.91 23.82
C ILE A 152 -12.94 -19.83 22.83
N ASP A 153 -12.18 -19.25 21.89
CA ASP A 153 -11.40 -20.04 20.93
C ASP A 153 -10.32 -20.88 21.63
N GLU A 154 -9.58 -20.30 22.57
CA GLU A 154 -8.56 -21.02 23.35
C GLU A 154 -9.17 -22.12 24.23
N TYR A 155 -10.32 -21.84 24.85
CA TYR A 155 -11.06 -22.82 25.66
C TYR A 155 -11.52 -24.02 24.84
N LEU A 156 -12.12 -23.78 23.66
CA LEU A 156 -12.58 -24.84 22.76
C LEU A 156 -11.43 -25.56 22.05
N THR A 157 -10.25 -24.93 21.95
CA THR A 157 -9.04 -25.56 21.43
C THR A 157 -8.42 -26.50 22.47
N GLY A 158 -8.44 -26.10 23.75
CA GLY A 158 -7.98 -26.91 24.87
C GLY A 158 -8.95 -28.03 25.29
N ASN A 159 -10.24 -27.90 24.98
CA ASN A 159 -11.30 -28.86 25.30
C ASN A 159 -12.16 -29.16 24.06
N PRO A 160 -11.60 -29.79 23.02
CA PRO A 160 -12.27 -29.99 21.73
C PRO A 160 -13.60 -30.75 21.84
N GLU A 161 -13.73 -31.65 22.82
CA GLU A 161 -14.94 -32.40 23.18
C GLU A 161 -16.16 -31.54 23.55
N LEU A 162 -15.94 -30.26 23.90
CA LEU A 162 -17.00 -29.31 24.24
C LEU A 162 -17.50 -28.50 23.03
N SER A 163 -16.96 -28.76 21.83
CA SER A 163 -17.33 -28.04 20.61
C SER A 163 -18.42 -28.76 19.81
N ASN A 164 -19.32 -27.99 19.17
CA ASN A 164 -20.35 -28.50 18.27
C ASN A 164 -19.80 -29.33 17.08
N GLY A 165 -18.50 -29.27 16.79
CA GLY A 165 -17.85 -30.03 15.72
C GLY A 165 -17.79 -31.54 15.95
N TRP A 166 -17.96 -32.02 17.19
CA TRP A 166 -17.97 -33.47 17.46
C TRP A 166 -19.20 -34.19 16.91
N LYS A 167 -20.34 -33.50 16.75
CA LYS A 167 -21.53 -34.13 16.12
C LYS A 167 -21.28 -34.47 14.65
N GLU A 168 -20.52 -33.63 13.95
CA GLU A 168 -20.10 -33.88 12.56
C GLU A 168 -19.04 -35.00 12.49
N VAL A 169 -18.05 -34.99 13.40
CA VAL A 169 -17.01 -36.04 13.48
C VAL A 169 -17.57 -37.42 13.86
N LEU A 170 -18.55 -37.50 14.76
CA LEU A 170 -19.22 -38.75 15.16
C LEU A 170 -20.15 -39.27 14.07
N SER A 171 -20.83 -38.36 13.35
CA SER A 171 -21.63 -38.69 12.17
C SER A 171 -20.75 -39.27 11.05
N ASP A 172 -19.59 -38.66 10.78
CA ASP A 172 -18.63 -39.15 9.79
C ASP A 172 -17.99 -40.50 10.20
N ALA A 173 -17.91 -40.78 11.50
CA ALA A 173 -17.46 -42.06 12.05
C ALA A 173 -18.57 -43.13 12.13
N GLY A 174 -19.79 -42.83 11.65
CA GLY A 174 -20.90 -43.78 11.57
C GLY A 174 -21.68 -43.99 12.88
N VAL A 175 -21.55 -43.09 13.84
CA VAL A 175 -22.32 -43.11 15.10
C VAL A 175 -23.56 -42.22 14.92
N GLU A 176 -24.66 -42.83 14.48
CA GLU A 176 -25.89 -42.12 14.13
C GLU A 176 -26.66 -41.57 15.35
N ASP A 177 -26.50 -42.18 16.53
CA ASP A 177 -27.25 -41.83 17.75
C ASP A 177 -26.32 -41.43 18.93
N ALA A 178 -25.86 -40.18 18.91
CA ALA A 178 -25.07 -39.58 20.00
C ALA A 178 -25.95 -39.04 21.15
N HIS A 179 -26.94 -39.81 21.59
CA HIS A 179 -27.99 -39.41 22.56
C HIS A 179 -27.48 -39.36 24.00
N TRP A 180 -26.34 -40.01 24.22
CA TRP A 180 -25.63 -40.09 25.50
C TRP A 180 -24.64 -38.94 25.68
N LEU A 181 -24.43 -38.05 24.69
CA LEU A 181 -23.72 -36.80 24.93
C LEU A 181 -24.62 -35.92 25.80
N PRO A 182 -24.18 -35.53 27.01
CA PRO A 182 -24.95 -34.62 27.83
C PRO A 182 -25.32 -33.33 27.08
N ASP A 183 -26.58 -32.88 27.21
CA ASP A 183 -27.08 -31.67 26.53
C ASP A 183 -26.23 -30.41 26.83
N TYR A 184 -25.51 -30.38 27.95
CA TYR A 184 -24.59 -29.29 28.33
C TYR A 184 -23.32 -29.20 27.46
N LEU A 185 -23.01 -30.20 26.63
CA LEU A 185 -21.83 -30.21 25.74
C LEU A 185 -22.02 -29.39 24.44
N SER A 186 -23.14 -28.66 24.30
CA SER A 186 -23.51 -27.93 23.07
C SER A 186 -23.70 -26.42 23.23
N VAL A 187 -23.12 -25.83 24.28
CA VAL A 187 -23.57 -24.50 24.75
C VAL A 187 -22.61 -23.36 24.36
N VAL A 188 -21.32 -23.63 24.02
CA VAL A 188 -20.38 -22.61 23.53
C VAL A 188 -20.18 -22.71 22.01
N THR A 189 -20.74 -21.76 21.25
CA THR A 189 -20.51 -21.64 19.80
C THR A 189 -19.22 -20.85 19.54
N ARG A 190 -18.33 -21.37 18.66
CA ARG A 190 -17.20 -20.58 18.15
C ARG A 190 -17.72 -19.26 17.58
N PRO A 191 -17.16 -18.10 17.98
CA PRO A 191 -17.49 -16.83 17.35
C PRO A 191 -17.22 -16.97 15.85
N ASN A 192 -18.09 -16.38 15.02
CA ASN A 192 -17.98 -16.46 13.57
C ASN A 192 -16.79 -15.59 13.10
N ARG A 193 -15.57 -16.08 13.29
CA ARG A 193 -14.34 -15.41 12.87
C ARG A 193 -14.05 -15.77 11.43
N THR A 194 -13.83 -14.74 10.62
CA THR A 194 -13.20 -14.88 9.32
C THR A 194 -11.91 -15.67 9.48
N PRO A 195 -11.78 -16.85 8.87
CA PRO A 195 -10.53 -17.59 8.89
C PRO A 195 -9.39 -16.68 8.44
N LYS A 196 -8.26 -16.64 9.17
CA LYS A 196 -7.11 -15.78 8.81
C LYS A 196 -6.77 -15.89 7.31
N ARG A 197 -6.90 -17.09 6.72
CA ARG A 197 -6.69 -17.36 5.28
C ARG A 197 -7.63 -16.61 4.32
N ARG A 198 -8.86 -16.29 4.73
CA ARG A 198 -9.90 -15.60 3.93
C ARG A 198 -9.89 -14.08 4.10
N ARG A 199 -9.05 -13.55 4.99
CA ARG A 199 -8.92 -12.09 5.19
C ARG A 199 -8.36 -11.40 3.95
N LEU A 200 -8.84 -10.21 3.63
CA LEU A 200 -8.37 -9.42 2.48
C LEU A 200 -6.85 -9.19 2.51
N THR A 201 -6.29 -8.89 3.69
CA THR A 201 -4.83 -8.70 3.85
C THR A 201 -4.03 -9.98 3.60
N SER A 202 -4.62 -11.15 3.78
CA SER A 202 -3.97 -12.44 3.56
C SER A 202 -4.01 -12.88 2.10
N ILE A 203 -5.03 -12.45 1.35
CA ILE A 203 -5.13 -12.76 -0.09
C ILE A 203 -4.28 -11.83 -0.94
N TYR A 204 -4.12 -10.56 -0.56
CA TYR A 204 -3.40 -9.59 -1.38
C TYR A 204 -1.93 -9.97 -1.68
N PRO A 205 -1.11 -10.41 -0.71
CA PRO A 205 0.25 -10.88 -0.99
C PRO A 205 0.29 -12.12 -1.89
N LYS A 206 -0.70 -13.03 -1.77
CA LYS A 206 -0.83 -14.19 -2.67
C LYS A 206 -1.05 -13.74 -4.11
N TYR A 207 -1.94 -12.77 -4.33
CA TYR A 207 -2.16 -12.15 -5.64
C TYR A 207 -0.88 -11.50 -6.21
N VAL A 208 -0.17 -10.71 -5.39
CA VAL A 208 1.08 -10.04 -5.80
C VAL A 208 2.12 -11.06 -6.27
N LYS A 209 2.29 -12.14 -5.51
CA LYS A 209 3.22 -13.23 -5.84
C LYS A 209 2.79 -13.98 -7.09
N ALA A 210 1.52 -14.39 -7.17
CA ALA A 210 0.99 -15.19 -8.28
C ALA A 210 1.00 -14.44 -9.62
N LYS A 211 0.80 -13.11 -9.61
CA LYS A 211 0.81 -12.28 -10.82
C LYS A 211 2.11 -11.53 -11.05
N GLU A 212 3.15 -11.81 -10.26
CA GLU A 212 4.47 -11.17 -10.35
C GLU A 212 4.39 -9.63 -10.44
N ILE A 213 3.51 -9.04 -9.62
CA ILE A 213 3.21 -7.61 -9.69
C ILE A 213 4.45 -6.81 -9.26
N GLY A 214 4.88 -5.87 -10.12
CA GLY A 214 6.06 -5.05 -9.82
C GLY A 214 5.87 -4.11 -8.61
N PRO A 215 6.96 -3.73 -7.90
CA PRO A 215 6.90 -3.04 -6.61
C PRO A 215 6.11 -1.72 -6.60
N SER A 216 6.10 -0.99 -7.72
CA SER A 216 5.30 0.24 -7.82
C SER A 216 3.81 -0.07 -7.81
N ALA A 217 3.37 -1.05 -8.61
CA ALA A 217 1.97 -1.43 -8.72
C ALA A 217 1.49 -2.13 -7.43
N GLU A 218 2.36 -2.91 -6.81
CA GLU A 218 2.16 -3.47 -5.48
C GLU A 218 1.90 -2.36 -4.45
N ASN A 219 2.85 -1.45 -4.22
CA ASN A 219 2.65 -0.36 -3.25
C ASN A 219 1.38 0.46 -3.55
N ASP A 220 1.11 0.70 -4.83
CA ASP A 220 -0.06 1.43 -5.30
C ASP A 220 -1.41 0.76 -5.00
N PHE A 221 -1.51 -0.55 -5.20
CA PHE A 221 -2.70 -1.33 -4.87
C PHE A 221 -2.81 -1.62 -3.37
N GLY A 222 -1.68 -1.89 -2.71
CA GLY A 222 -1.59 -2.10 -1.26
C GLY A 222 -2.06 -0.89 -0.46
N ILE A 223 -1.83 0.34 -0.95
CA ILE A 223 -2.44 1.55 -0.34
C ILE A 223 -3.97 1.47 -0.35
N GLY A 224 -4.57 0.95 -1.43
CA GLY A 224 -6.02 0.75 -1.52
C GLY A 224 -6.54 -0.30 -0.55
N ILE A 225 -5.83 -1.43 -0.46
CA ILE A 225 -6.14 -2.52 0.49
C ILE A 225 -6.09 -2.02 1.93
N ARG A 226 -4.97 -1.41 2.35
CA ARG A 226 -4.82 -0.89 3.71
C ARG A 226 -5.93 0.09 4.08
N ARG A 227 -6.26 0.99 3.16
CA ARG A 227 -7.33 1.97 3.31
C ARG A 227 -8.73 1.36 3.43
N PHE A 228 -8.98 0.27 2.72
CA PHE A 228 -10.23 -0.47 2.84
C PHE A 228 -10.33 -1.11 4.23
N VAL A 229 -9.24 -1.71 4.70
CA VAL A 229 -9.14 -2.29 6.05
C VAL A 229 -9.27 -1.24 7.15
N GLU A 230 -8.64 -0.06 6.99
CA GLU A 230 -8.80 1.08 7.91
C GLU A 230 -10.26 1.54 8.05
N LEU A 231 -11.11 1.31 7.03
CA LEU A 231 -12.50 1.74 7.03
C LEU A 231 -13.47 0.65 7.52
N HIS A 232 -13.28 -0.60 7.09
CA HIS A 232 -14.23 -1.69 7.32
C HIS A 232 -13.72 -2.80 8.24
N GLY A 233 -12.44 -2.74 8.64
CA GLY A 233 -11.74 -3.89 9.21
C GLY A 233 -11.28 -4.87 8.13
N ASP A 234 -10.55 -5.90 8.57
CA ASP A 234 -10.02 -6.93 7.67
C ASP A 234 -11.04 -8.04 7.42
N LEU A 235 -11.99 -7.72 6.54
CA LEU A 235 -13.13 -8.59 6.24
C LEU A 235 -12.75 -9.86 5.48
N ASP A 236 -13.62 -10.87 5.60
CA ASP A 236 -13.63 -12.04 4.71
C ASP A 236 -13.87 -11.60 3.27
N VAL A 237 -13.03 -12.04 2.34
CA VAL A 237 -13.20 -11.74 0.91
C VAL A 237 -14.57 -12.16 0.36
N ALA A 238 -15.20 -13.19 0.91
CA ALA A 238 -16.54 -13.64 0.53
C ALA A 238 -17.67 -12.78 1.11
N SER A 239 -17.44 -12.05 2.21
CA SER A 239 -18.44 -11.16 2.83
C SER A 239 -18.39 -9.73 2.30
N ILE A 240 -17.35 -9.36 1.54
CA ILE A 240 -17.26 -8.06 0.90
C ILE A 240 -18.34 -7.95 -0.18
N ASP A 241 -19.32 -7.09 0.10
CA ASP A 241 -20.43 -6.79 -0.79
C ASP A 241 -20.29 -5.42 -1.48
N ARG A 242 -21.31 -5.08 -2.28
CA ARG A 242 -21.37 -3.80 -2.99
C ARG A 242 -21.45 -2.58 -2.06
N ARG A 243 -22.07 -2.71 -0.88
CA ARG A 243 -22.25 -1.59 0.07
C ARG A 243 -20.90 -1.13 0.64
N HIS A 244 -20.04 -2.07 0.99
CA HIS A 244 -18.67 -1.76 1.42
C HIS A 244 -17.91 -0.94 0.36
N VAL A 245 -18.04 -1.31 -0.92
CA VAL A 245 -17.37 -0.57 -2.01
C VAL A 245 -17.99 0.83 -2.22
N GLU A 246 -19.29 1.00 -1.99
CA GLU A 246 -19.97 2.30 -2.03
C GLU A 246 -19.43 3.24 -0.95
N GLU A 247 -19.39 2.77 0.29
CA GLU A 247 -18.86 3.51 1.43
C GLU A 247 -17.38 3.84 1.24
N PHE A 248 -16.58 2.88 0.80
CA PHE A 248 -15.16 3.08 0.48
C PHE A 248 -14.96 4.15 -0.60
N ARG A 249 -15.70 4.06 -1.71
CA ARG A 249 -15.66 5.07 -2.79
C ARG A 249 -16.00 6.46 -2.26
N ASP A 250 -17.04 6.57 -1.43
CA ASP A 250 -17.52 7.86 -0.95
C ASP A 250 -16.57 8.47 0.08
N MET A 251 -15.90 7.65 0.89
CA MET A 251 -14.80 8.09 1.74
C MET A 251 -13.60 8.57 0.91
N LEU A 252 -13.20 7.82 -0.13
CA LEU A 252 -12.11 8.20 -1.04
C LEU A 252 -12.36 9.53 -1.76
N ARG A 253 -13.61 9.90 -2.04
CA ARG A 253 -13.95 11.21 -2.64
C ARG A 253 -13.67 12.39 -1.70
N ARG A 254 -13.72 12.16 -0.39
CA ARG A 254 -13.49 13.17 0.65
C ARG A 254 -12.02 13.25 1.08
N MET A 255 -11.21 12.28 0.68
CA MET A 255 -9.79 12.23 1.02
C MET A 255 -8.98 13.44 0.50
N PRO A 256 -8.10 14.01 1.33
CA PRO A 256 -7.20 15.09 0.92
C PRO A 256 -6.10 14.57 -0.01
N SER A 257 -5.79 15.31 -1.08
CA SER A 257 -4.77 14.89 -2.07
C SER A 257 -3.33 15.03 -1.58
N ARG A 258 -3.05 16.02 -0.72
CA ARG A 258 -1.71 16.35 -0.23
C ARG A 258 -1.76 16.86 1.21
N PRO A 259 -2.19 16.02 2.17
CA PRO A 259 -2.17 16.41 3.57
C PRO A 259 -0.72 16.57 4.09
N PRO A 260 -0.50 17.39 5.13
CA PRO A 260 0.76 17.41 5.88
C PRO A 260 1.17 16.03 6.42
N ASN A 261 2.45 15.84 6.72
CA ASN A 261 2.98 14.53 7.12
C ASN A 261 2.32 13.97 8.39
N ASN A 262 2.05 14.80 9.40
CA ASN A 262 1.38 14.40 10.64
C ASN A 262 -0.08 13.93 10.41
N ILE A 263 -0.72 14.39 9.34
CA ILE A 263 -2.05 13.93 8.95
C ILE A 263 -1.95 12.67 8.09
N ARG A 264 -0.94 12.58 7.22
CA ARG A 264 -0.73 11.45 6.30
C ARG A 264 -0.55 10.10 7.01
N ILE A 265 -0.09 10.11 8.26
CA ILE A 265 0.12 8.91 9.09
C ILE A 265 -1.16 8.42 9.79
N LEU A 266 -2.21 9.25 9.85
CA LEU A 266 -3.48 8.87 10.48
C LEU A 266 -4.26 7.89 9.58
N PRO A 267 -5.14 7.05 10.16
CA PRO A 267 -6.10 6.26 9.39
C PRO A 267 -6.97 7.11 8.44
N MET A 268 -7.48 6.49 7.37
CA MET A 268 -8.32 7.17 6.37
C MET A 268 -9.45 8.01 7.00
N PRO A 269 -10.27 7.50 7.95
CA PRO A 269 -11.38 8.27 8.50
C PRO A 269 -10.92 9.59 9.12
N ASP A 270 -9.81 9.58 9.84
CA ASP A 270 -9.26 10.76 10.51
C ASP A 270 -8.69 11.78 9.53
N GLN A 271 -8.08 11.32 8.43
CA GLN A 271 -7.64 12.20 7.35
C GLN A 271 -8.82 12.92 6.69
N VAL A 272 -9.97 12.25 6.57
CA VAL A 272 -11.20 12.86 6.05
C VAL A 272 -11.76 13.89 7.02
N VAL A 273 -11.86 13.55 8.30
CA VAL A 273 -12.33 14.46 9.36
C VAL A 273 -11.47 15.72 9.41
N TRP A 274 -10.15 15.58 9.42
CA TRP A 274 -9.24 16.74 9.37
C TRP A 274 -9.48 17.62 8.15
N ALA A 275 -9.76 16.99 7.01
CA ALA A 275 -9.93 17.71 5.78
C ALA A 275 -11.31 18.40 5.69
N GLU A 276 -12.31 18.01 6.48
CA GLU A 276 -13.62 18.66 6.49
C GLU A 276 -13.55 20.14 6.89
N GLY A 277 -14.30 20.98 6.19
CA GLY A 277 -14.27 22.43 6.41
C GLY A 277 -13.04 23.14 5.83
N LEU A 278 -12.04 22.43 5.33
CA LEU A 278 -10.86 23.01 4.67
C LEU A 278 -11.03 23.07 3.14
N ASP A 279 -10.71 24.23 2.55
CA ASP A 279 -10.62 24.39 1.09
C ASP A 279 -9.30 23.82 0.55
N ILE A 280 -9.23 22.49 0.53
CA ILE A 280 -8.06 21.75 0.05
C ILE A 280 -8.41 20.76 -1.07
N PRO A 281 -7.48 20.50 -2.01
CA PRO A 281 -7.71 19.57 -3.10
C PRO A 281 -7.99 18.14 -2.62
N ARG A 282 -9.02 17.51 -3.21
CA ARG A 282 -9.40 16.12 -2.95
C ARG A 282 -8.81 15.15 -3.97
N PHE A 283 -8.93 13.86 -3.70
CA PHE A 283 -8.49 12.82 -4.64
C PHE A 283 -9.13 12.98 -6.02
N SER A 284 -8.30 12.80 -7.03
CA SER A 284 -8.75 12.73 -8.41
C SER A 284 -9.49 11.41 -8.67
N GLN A 285 -10.36 11.37 -9.68
CA GLN A 285 -11.03 10.13 -10.09
C GLN A 285 -10.03 9.00 -10.43
N ALA A 286 -8.86 9.35 -11.00
CA ALA A 286 -7.81 8.37 -11.29
C ALA A 286 -7.23 7.75 -10.00
N THR A 287 -7.04 8.57 -8.97
CA THR A 287 -6.59 8.11 -7.64
C THR A 287 -7.64 7.20 -7.01
N ILE A 288 -8.92 7.57 -7.08
CA ILE A 288 -10.03 6.76 -6.56
C ILE A 288 -10.07 5.40 -7.26
N ASN A 289 -10.06 5.37 -8.59
CA ASN A 289 -10.08 4.13 -9.36
C ASN A 289 -8.91 3.21 -9.01
N LYS A 290 -7.75 3.78 -8.70
CA LYS A 290 -6.55 3.02 -8.34
C LYS A 290 -6.66 2.33 -6.97
N ASN A 291 -7.27 3.02 -5.99
CA ASN A 291 -7.51 2.44 -4.66
C ASN A 291 -8.55 1.32 -4.74
N ILE A 292 -9.67 1.56 -5.45
CA ILE A 292 -10.70 0.53 -5.69
C ILE A 292 -10.11 -0.62 -6.52
N GLY A 293 -9.23 -0.31 -7.48
CA GLY A 293 -8.57 -1.28 -8.34
C GLY A 293 -7.80 -2.34 -7.55
N GLY A 294 -7.14 -1.97 -6.45
CA GLY A 294 -6.45 -2.93 -5.57
C GLY A 294 -7.42 -3.96 -4.99
N VAL A 295 -8.49 -3.50 -4.34
CA VAL A 295 -9.54 -4.38 -3.78
C VAL A 295 -10.15 -5.26 -4.87
N LYS A 296 -10.47 -4.67 -6.03
CA LYS A 296 -11.06 -5.36 -7.16
C LYS A 296 -10.23 -6.56 -7.61
N VAL A 297 -8.94 -6.36 -7.88
CA VAL A 297 -8.07 -7.43 -8.42
C VAL A 297 -7.81 -8.52 -7.38
N THR A 298 -7.73 -8.15 -6.10
CA THR A 298 -7.59 -9.11 -4.99
C THR A 298 -8.81 -10.01 -4.86
N LEU A 299 -10.02 -9.42 -4.90
CA LEU A 299 -11.26 -10.18 -4.87
C LEU A 299 -11.44 -11.06 -6.12
N GLN A 300 -11.05 -10.55 -7.29
CA GLN A 300 -11.12 -11.35 -8.52
C GLN A 300 -10.21 -12.58 -8.42
N TYR A 301 -8.97 -12.39 -7.95
CA TYR A 301 -8.03 -13.49 -7.73
C TYR A 301 -8.55 -14.50 -6.69
N ALA A 302 -9.18 -14.02 -5.60
CA ALA A 302 -9.78 -14.88 -4.58
C ALA A 302 -10.93 -15.76 -5.11
N PHE A 303 -11.56 -15.35 -6.20
CA PHE A 303 -12.66 -16.09 -6.84
C PHE A 303 -12.18 -16.99 -7.97
N GLU A 304 -11.27 -16.52 -8.83
CA GLU A 304 -10.84 -17.25 -10.03
C GLU A 304 -9.75 -18.29 -9.74
N GLU A 305 -8.87 -18.02 -8.78
CA GLU A 305 -7.62 -18.77 -8.61
C GLU A 305 -7.46 -19.37 -7.20
N THR A 306 -8.42 -19.17 -6.31
CA THR A 306 -8.42 -19.78 -4.97
C THR A 306 -9.79 -20.35 -4.60
N SER A 307 -9.84 -21.18 -3.56
CA SER A 307 -11.09 -21.71 -2.98
C SER A 307 -11.69 -20.81 -1.90
N GLU A 308 -11.23 -19.56 -1.79
CA GLU A 308 -11.59 -18.66 -0.70
C GLU A 308 -12.90 -17.91 -0.98
N ILE A 309 -13.35 -17.85 -2.24
CA ILE A 309 -14.72 -17.49 -2.64
C ILE A 309 -15.29 -18.65 -3.46
N ASP A 310 -16.17 -19.43 -2.85
CA ASP A 310 -16.73 -20.69 -3.36
C ASP A 310 -18.10 -20.53 -4.05
N ASN A 311 -18.71 -19.35 -3.96
CA ASN A 311 -19.98 -19.06 -4.59
C ASN A 311 -19.83 -18.87 -6.12
N ARG A 312 -20.33 -19.83 -6.92
CA ARG A 312 -20.28 -19.80 -8.39
C ARG A 312 -21.02 -18.63 -9.04
N ASP A 313 -22.04 -18.10 -8.39
CA ASP A 313 -22.81 -16.95 -8.88
C ASP A 313 -22.23 -15.61 -8.43
N TRP A 314 -21.10 -15.63 -7.74
CA TRP A 314 -20.43 -14.43 -7.27
C TRP A 314 -20.13 -13.47 -8.43
N ARG A 315 -20.22 -12.18 -8.11
CA ARG A 315 -19.88 -11.06 -9.00
C ARG A 315 -19.02 -10.11 -8.20
N ASN A 316 -18.00 -9.57 -8.86
CA ASN A 316 -17.07 -8.71 -8.18
C ASN A 316 -17.78 -7.42 -7.71
N PRO A 317 -17.84 -7.15 -6.39
CA PRO A 317 -18.58 -5.99 -5.86
C PRO A 317 -17.98 -4.66 -6.32
N CYS A 318 -16.72 -4.66 -6.77
CA CYS A 318 -16.04 -3.49 -7.31
C CYS A 318 -16.43 -3.16 -8.76
N ASP A 319 -17.22 -4.00 -9.43
CA ASP A 319 -17.67 -3.74 -10.80
C ASP A 319 -18.65 -2.56 -10.88
N GLY A 320 -18.38 -1.68 -11.86
CA GLY A 320 -19.12 -0.43 -12.07
C GLY A 320 -18.65 0.77 -11.24
N PHE A 321 -17.69 0.60 -10.33
CA PHE A 321 -17.18 1.70 -9.49
C PHE A 321 -16.04 2.49 -10.15
N SER A 322 -15.33 1.88 -11.08
CA SER A 322 -14.30 2.54 -11.89
C SER A 322 -14.94 3.43 -12.95
N LYS A 323 -14.86 4.75 -12.76
CA LYS A 323 -15.37 5.73 -13.73
C LYS A 323 -14.26 6.27 -14.60
N LYS A 324 -14.54 6.51 -15.89
CA LYS A 324 -13.60 7.25 -16.75
C LYS A 324 -13.32 8.62 -16.10
N PRO A 325 -12.06 8.97 -15.81
CA PRO A 325 -11.76 10.29 -15.25
C PRO A 325 -12.25 11.36 -16.25
N LYS A 326 -13.01 12.36 -15.77
CA LYS A 326 -13.36 13.52 -16.59
C LYS A 326 -12.04 14.09 -17.14
N LYS A 327 -11.94 14.28 -18.47
CA LYS A 327 -10.74 14.84 -19.15
C LYS A 327 -10.47 16.27 -18.63
N LYS A 328 -9.82 16.38 -17.48
CA LYS A 328 -9.32 17.62 -16.86
C LYS A 328 -7.89 17.45 -16.32
N SER A 329 -7.17 16.42 -16.77
CA SER A 329 -5.71 16.43 -16.58
C SER A 329 -5.15 17.55 -17.45
N LYS A 330 -4.43 18.50 -16.83
CA LYS A 330 -3.53 19.41 -17.54
C LYS A 330 -2.58 18.52 -18.34
N ARG A 331 -2.92 18.27 -19.61
CA ARG A 331 -2.19 17.36 -20.50
C ARG A 331 -0.75 17.87 -20.52
N ILE A 332 0.21 16.99 -20.24
CA ILE A 332 1.61 17.35 -20.44
C ILE A 332 1.78 17.68 -21.93
N ILE A 333 2.32 18.86 -22.21
CA ILE A 333 2.51 19.36 -23.58
C ILE A 333 4.00 19.32 -23.97
N ALA A 334 4.26 19.37 -25.27
CA ALA A 334 5.60 19.61 -25.81
C ALA A 334 5.99 21.07 -25.62
N PHE A 335 7.29 21.35 -25.49
CA PHE A 335 7.82 22.71 -25.56
C PHE A 335 7.67 23.27 -26.98
N THR A 336 7.49 24.59 -27.09
CA THR A 336 7.62 25.30 -28.37
C THR A 336 9.11 25.47 -28.75
N PRO A 337 9.44 25.76 -30.01
CA PRO A 337 10.83 26.04 -30.41
C PRO A 337 11.48 27.17 -29.59
N GLY A 338 10.81 28.32 -29.43
CA GLY A 338 11.34 29.42 -28.62
C GLY A 338 11.47 29.09 -27.13
N GLN A 339 10.61 28.21 -26.60
CA GLN A 339 10.80 27.67 -25.25
C GLN A 339 12.04 26.79 -25.16
N ILE A 340 12.30 25.92 -26.15
CA ILE A 340 13.51 25.09 -26.18
C ILE A 340 14.77 25.97 -26.20
N GLU A 341 14.80 26.95 -27.08
CA GLU A 341 15.90 27.92 -27.18
C GLU A 341 16.13 28.63 -25.84
N THR A 342 15.05 29.05 -25.18
CA THR A 342 15.12 29.72 -23.87
C THR A 342 15.61 28.78 -22.77
N ILE A 343 15.04 27.57 -22.64
CA ILE A 343 15.38 26.66 -21.53
C ILE A 343 16.77 26.05 -21.63
N PHE A 344 17.38 26.03 -22.83
CA PHE A 344 18.76 25.62 -23.06
C PHE A 344 19.69 26.82 -23.34
N SER A 345 19.31 28.02 -22.91
CA SER A 345 20.18 29.19 -22.93
C SER A 345 20.91 29.41 -21.61
N SER A 346 21.96 30.22 -21.61
CA SER A 346 22.68 30.65 -20.40
C SER A 346 21.81 31.35 -19.37
N LYS A 347 20.65 31.91 -19.77
CA LYS A 347 19.69 32.56 -18.86
C LYS A 347 18.97 31.58 -17.95
N VAL A 348 18.74 30.34 -18.42
CA VAL A 348 17.90 29.35 -17.73
C VAL A 348 18.70 28.12 -17.33
N TYR A 349 19.49 27.59 -18.27
CA TYR A 349 20.18 26.32 -18.11
C TYR A 349 21.54 26.48 -17.42
N GLN A 350 21.51 26.59 -16.09
CA GLN A 350 22.71 26.67 -15.27
C GLN A 350 22.81 25.46 -14.33
N PRO A 351 23.10 24.25 -14.87
CA PRO A 351 23.29 23.08 -14.04
C PRO A 351 24.50 23.27 -13.12
N LYS A 352 24.47 22.58 -11.97
CA LYS A 352 25.56 22.63 -10.97
C LYS A 352 26.40 21.36 -10.95
N SER A 353 26.02 20.36 -11.72
CA SER A 353 26.61 19.03 -11.68
C SER A 353 26.40 18.33 -13.02
N PRO A 354 27.30 17.39 -13.40
CA PRO A 354 27.26 16.74 -14.71
C PRO A 354 25.91 16.06 -15.01
N GLU A 355 25.30 15.39 -14.04
CA GLU A 355 24.02 14.70 -14.23
C GLU A 355 22.86 15.68 -14.48
N LYS A 356 22.94 16.91 -13.95
CA LYS A 356 21.95 17.97 -14.23
C LYS A 356 22.18 18.62 -15.59
N PHE A 357 23.39 18.54 -16.14
CA PHE A 357 23.74 19.04 -17.46
C PHE A 357 23.43 18.02 -18.57
N TRP A 358 23.87 16.79 -18.43
CA TRP A 358 23.75 15.79 -19.50
C TRP A 358 22.37 15.16 -19.59
N ILE A 359 21.70 14.85 -18.47
CA ILE A 359 20.44 14.10 -18.51
C ILE A 359 19.35 14.86 -19.28
N PRO A 360 19.06 16.16 -19.04
CA PRO A 360 18.06 16.88 -19.84
C PRO A 360 18.41 16.95 -21.33
N LEU A 361 19.69 17.09 -21.69
CA LEU A 361 20.14 17.08 -23.08
C LEU A 361 19.91 15.72 -23.73
N ILE A 362 20.27 14.62 -23.05
CA ILE A 362 20.02 13.27 -23.57
C ILE A 362 18.52 13.03 -23.75
N LEU A 363 17.69 13.41 -22.77
CA LEU A 363 16.23 13.27 -22.87
C LEU A 363 15.63 14.08 -24.03
N TYR A 364 16.18 15.26 -24.30
CA TYR A 364 15.77 16.11 -25.42
C TYR A 364 16.11 15.47 -26.77
N HIS A 365 17.32 14.94 -26.89
CA HIS A 365 17.87 14.42 -28.15
C HIS A 365 17.49 12.97 -28.47
N THR A 366 16.98 12.21 -27.50
CA THR A 366 16.64 10.79 -27.68
C THR A 366 15.16 10.48 -27.44
N GLY A 367 14.44 11.39 -26.78
CA GLY A 367 13.10 11.13 -26.31
C GLY A 367 13.01 10.01 -25.26
N ALA A 368 14.11 9.56 -24.64
CA ALA A 368 14.12 8.51 -23.62
C ALA A 368 13.34 8.89 -22.35
N ARG A 369 13.09 7.92 -21.46
CA ARG A 369 12.50 8.20 -20.14
C ARG A 369 13.60 8.62 -19.17
N LEU A 370 13.26 9.48 -18.21
CA LEU A 370 14.18 9.95 -17.18
C LEU A 370 14.84 8.80 -16.41
N ASP A 371 14.04 7.81 -15.99
CA ASP A 371 14.55 6.67 -15.23
C ASP A 371 15.51 5.81 -16.07
N GLU A 372 15.23 5.63 -17.38
CA GLU A 372 16.11 4.91 -18.33
C GLU A 372 17.50 5.56 -18.40
N ILE A 373 17.57 6.88 -18.53
CA ILE A 373 18.85 7.59 -18.64
C ILE A 373 19.56 7.71 -17.29
N SER A 374 18.81 7.90 -16.20
CA SER A 374 19.39 8.10 -14.87
C SER A 374 20.03 6.85 -14.26
N GLN A 375 19.74 5.66 -14.81
CA GLN A 375 20.27 4.38 -14.34
C GLN A 375 21.40 3.82 -15.22
N LEU A 376 21.82 4.55 -16.27
CA LEU A 376 22.82 4.05 -17.21
C LEU A 376 24.14 3.69 -16.52
N HIS A 377 24.68 2.55 -16.90
CA HIS A 377 26.06 2.19 -16.63
C HIS A 377 26.93 2.73 -17.77
N VAL A 378 28.22 2.91 -17.50
CA VAL A 378 29.18 3.35 -18.52
C VAL A 378 29.17 2.40 -19.73
N LYS A 379 29.09 1.07 -19.48
CA LYS A 379 29.02 0.02 -20.50
C LYS A 379 27.77 0.04 -21.38
N ASP A 380 26.76 0.81 -20.99
CA ASP A 380 25.51 0.93 -21.75
C ASP A 380 25.64 1.90 -22.92
N VAL A 381 26.70 2.72 -22.96
CA VAL A 381 27.06 3.53 -24.12
C VAL A 381 28.02 2.72 -24.98
N ARG A 382 27.58 2.40 -26.21
CA ARG A 382 28.30 1.53 -27.15
C ARG A 382 28.45 2.23 -28.50
N TYR A 383 29.23 1.59 -29.38
CA TYR A 383 29.55 2.09 -30.70
C TYR A 383 29.51 0.94 -31.69
N ASP A 384 28.57 0.94 -32.64
CA ASP A 384 28.54 0.03 -33.80
C ASP A 384 27.45 0.43 -34.82
N PRO A 385 27.79 0.87 -36.06
CA PRO A 385 28.97 1.63 -36.42
C PRO A 385 28.90 3.09 -35.92
N LEU A 386 27.79 3.49 -35.31
CA LEU A 386 27.53 4.80 -34.72
C LEU A 386 27.33 4.68 -33.20
N PRO A 387 27.49 5.76 -32.42
CA PRO A 387 27.28 5.73 -30.98
C PRO A 387 25.79 5.54 -30.62
N PHE A 388 25.50 4.64 -29.67
CA PHE A 388 24.15 4.38 -29.17
C PHE A 388 24.13 4.06 -27.67
N ILE A 389 22.96 4.18 -27.06
CA ILE A 389 22.68 3.80 -25.67
C ILE A 389 21.84 2.52 -25.66
N VAL A 390 22.24 1.54 -24.86
CA VAL A 390 21.46 0.32 -24.59
C VAL A 390 20.59 0.53 -23.36
N CYS A 391 19.27 0.48 -23.54
CA CYS A 391 18.32 0.46 -22.44
C CYS A 391 17.81 -0.96 -22.26
N GLU A 392 18.18 -1.64 -21.18
CA GLU A 392 17.80 -3.03 -20.91
C GLU A 392 17.57 -3.27 -19.41
N ASN A 393 16.88 -4.36 -19.08
CA ASN A 393 16.83 -4.83 -17.69
C ASN A 393 18.17 -5.44 -17.30
N LEU A 394 18.60 -5.18 -16.06
CA LEU A 394 19.70 -5.88 -15.42
C LEU A 394 19.20 -6.34 -14.06
N TYR A 395 19.07 -7.66 -13.90
CA TYR A 395 18.68 -8.27 -12.64
C TYR A 395 19.94 -8.43 -11.78
N ASP A 396 19.92 -7.79 -10.61
CA ASP A 396 21.00 -7.84 -9.63
C ASP A 396 20.36 -7.74 -8.24
N GLU A 397 20.97 -8.37 -7.23
CA GLU A 397 20.51 -8.28 -5.84
C GLU A 397 20.78 -6.89 -5.25
N ASP A 398 21.84 -6.21 -5.72
CA ASP A 398 22.14 -4.84 -5.33
C ASP A 398 21.24 -3.86 -6.11
N PRO A 399 20.32 -3.13 -5.44
CA PRO A 399 19.46 -2.15 -6.10
C PRO A 399 20.23 -0.95 -6.70
N ALA A 400 21.49 -0.74 -6.32
CA ALA A 400 22.35 0.24 -6.96
C ALA A 400 22.69 -0.19 -8.40
N ILE A 401 23.03 -1.47 -8.59
CA ILE A 401 23.46 -2.08 -9.85
C ILE A 401 22.25 -2.47 -10.72
N ALA A 402 21.16 -2.95 -10.11
CA ALA A 402 19.98 -3.39 -10.84
C ALA A 402 19.40 -2.27 -11.73
N LYS A 403 19.06 -2.63 -12.97
CA LYS A 403 18.38 -1.75 -13.93
C LYS A 403 17.01 -2.32 -14.23
N LYS A 404 15.99 -1.45 -14.23
CA LYS A 404 14.63 -1.85 -14.58
C LYS A 404 14.06 -0.91 -15.63
N VAL A 405 13.63 -1.47 -16.75
CA VAL A 405 12.85 -0.76 -17.76
C VAL A 405 11.36 -1.04 -17.55
N LYS A 406 10.52 -0.13 -18.03
CA LYS A 406 9.09 -0.10 -17.69
C LYS A 406 8.26 -1.20 -18.39
N SER A 407 8.71 -1.67 -19.55
CA SER A 407 8.02 -2.66 -20.39
C SER A 407 9.05 -3.38 -21.27
N MET A 408 8.67 -4.51 -21.86
CA MET A 408 9.52 -5.21 -22.83
C MET A 408 9.93 -4.30 -23.99
N SER A 409 8.99 -3.53 -24.54
CA SER A 409 9.26 -2.53 -25.60
C SER A 409 10.23 -1.41 -25.20
N ALA A 410 10.58 -1.29 -23.91
CA ALA A 410 11.59 -0.33 -23.46
C ALA A 410 13.00 -0.91 -23.52
N ASN A 411 13.15 -2.23 -23.69
CA ASN A 411 14.40 -2.89 -24.02
C ASN A 411 14.75 -2.56 -25.47
N ARG A 412 15.69 -1.64 -25.67
CA ARG A 412 16.01 -1.10 -27.01
C ARG A 412 17.37 -0.43 -27.06
N THR A 413 17.88 -0.29 -28.27
CA THR A 413 18.98 0.62 -28.60
C THR A 413 18.43 2.02 -28.91
N ILE A 414 19.15 3.04 -28.48
CA ILE A 414 18.80 4.45 -28.68
C ILE A 414 19.99 5.13 -29.37
N PRO A 415 19.86 5.52 -30.64
CA PRO A 415 20.89 6.29 -31.32
C PRO A 415 21.25 7.59 -30.59
N ILE A 416 22.53 7.92 -30.50
CA ILE A 416 23.00 9.19 -29.93
C ILE A 416 23.03 10.25 -31.03
N HIS A 417 22.15 11.25 -30.93
CA HIS A 417 22.06 12.34 -31.91
C HIS A 417 23.38 13.11 -32.07
N ARG A 418 23.69 13.56 -33.30
CA ARG A 418 24.94 14.26 -33.65
C ARG A 418 25.25 15.46 -32.74
N ASN A 419 24.25 16.27 -32.40
CA ASN A 419 24.45 17.39 -31.45
C ASN A 419 25.04 16.94 -30.10
N LEU A 420 24.63 15.78 -29.54
CA LEU A 420 25.22 15.29 -28.28
C LEU A 420 26.69 14.93 -28.45
N VAL A 421 27.04 14.33 -29.59
CA VAL A 421 28.44 14.02 -29.93
C VAL A 421 29.23 15.32 -30.03
N GLU A 422 28.72 16.32 -30.76
CA GLU A 422 29.37 17.62 -30.93
C GLU A 422 29.50 18.45 -29.64
N ILE A 423 28.59 18.27 -28.68
CA ILE A 423 28.68 18.91 -27.35
C ILE A 423 29.75 18.22 -26.48
N GLY A 424 30.20 17.01 -26.82
CA GLY A 424 31.22 16.27 -26.06
C GLY A 424 30.66 15.19 -25.12
N PHE A 425 29.47 14.64 -25.42
CA PHE A 425 28.87 13.59 -24.57
C PHE A 425 29.76 12.34 -24.49
N LEU A 426 30.39 11.94 -25.61
CA LEU A 426 31.27 10.78 -25.63
C LEU A 426 32.57 11.03 -24.83
N ASP A 427 33.07 12.26 -24.83
CA ASP A 427 34.22 12.65 -24.00
C ASP A 427 33.87 12.55 -22.51
N TYR A 428 32.64 12.90 -22.14
CA TYR A 428 32.15 12.74 -20.77
C TYR A 428 32.05 11.27 -20.37
N VAL A 429 31.50 10.42 -21.25
CA VAL A 429 31.43 8.97 -21.02
C VAL A 429 32.82 8.40 -20.79
N ASN A 430 33.79 8.76 -21.62
CA ASN A 430 35.18 8.31 -21.50
C ASN A 430 35.85 8.83 -20.20
N ALA A 431 35.59 10.08 -19.82
CA ALA A 431 36.10 10.66 -18.58
C ALA A 431 35.52 9.97 -17.33
N VAL A 432 34.25 9.57 -17.35
CA VAL A 432 33.67 8.79 -16.26
C VAL A 432 34.22 7.35 -16.27
N ALA A 433 34.36 6.73 -17.45
CA ALA A 433 34.93 5.39 -17.59
C ALA A 433 36.34 5.29 -16.99
N SER A 434 37.19 6.31 -17.21
CA SER A 434 38.56 6.32 -16.68
C SER A 434 38.65 6.43 -15.16
N THR A 435 37.57 6.84 -14.48
CA THR A 435 37.49 6.80 -13.00
C THR A 435 37.21 5.40 -12.43
N GLY A 436 36.91 4.41 -13.29
CA GLY A 436 36.48 3.08 -12.87
C GLY A 436 35.04 3.02 -12.36
N SER A 437 34.25 4.09 -12.52
CA SER A 437 32.86 4.11 -12.09
C SER A 437 31.98 3.18 -12.92
N THR A 438 31.13 2.40 -12.26
CA THR A 438 30.12 1.57 -12.94
C THR A 438 29.01 2.43 -13.56
N HIS A 439 28.56 3.47 -12.85
CA HIS A 439 27.45 4.32 -13.26
C HIS A 439 27.92 5.48 -14.13
N LEU A 440 27.17 5.79 -15.18
CA LEU A 440 27.46 6.96 -16.02
C LEU A 440 27.24 8.29 -15.28
N PHE A 441 26.38 8.30 -14.27
CA PHE A 441 26.08 9.47 -13.44
C PHE A 441 26.31 9.19 -11.95
N PRO A 442 27.59 9.09 -11.50
CA PRO A 442 27.93 8.56 -10.17
C PRO A 442 27.34 9.33 -8.97
N ASN A 443 27.03 10.61 -9.16
CA ASN A 443 26.48 11.48 -8.10
C ASN A 443 24.99 11.25 -7.81
N LEU A 444 24.32 10.38 -8.57
CA LEU A 444 22.93 10.05 -8.32
C LEU A 444 22.81 9.05 -7.17
N PRO A 445 21.69 9.07 -6.41
CA PRO A 445 21.52 8.19 -5.26
C PRO A 445 21.04 6.81 -5.72
N HIS A 446 21.95 6.01 -6.29
CA HIS A 446 21.65 4.72 -6.92
C HIS A 446 21.02 3.69 -5.96
N HIS A 447 21.39 3.74 -4.67
CA HIS A 447 20.82 2.91 -3.60
C HIS A 447 19.30 3.02 -3.45
N ASN A 448 18.68 4.11 -3.91
CA ASN A 448 17.23 4.28 -3.86
C ASN A 448 16.48 3.49 -4.96
N GLY A 449 17.20 2.77 -5.83
CA GLY A 449 16.63 2.07 -6.97
C GLY A 449 15.96 3.03 -7.96
N GLY A 450 14.67 2.81 -8.21
CA GLY A 450 13.84 3.67 -9.06
C GLY A 450 13.70 5.09 -8.49
N LYS A 451 13.57 6.10 -9.38
CA LYS A 451 13.47 7.54 -9.05
C LYS A 451 14.79 8.27 -8.73
N ARG A 452 15.96 7.66 -8.98
CA ARG A 452 17.27 8.30 -8.83
C ARG A 452 17.39 9.63 -9.61
N GLY A 453 16.75 9.75 -10.77
CA GLY A 453 16.69 10.99 -11.57
C GLY A 453 15.77 12.11 -11.03
N ASN A 454 15.04 11.91 -9.92
CA ASN A 454 14.08 12.90 -9.41
C ASN A 454 14.70 14.25 -9.06
N SER A 455 15.93 14.24 -8.51
CA SER A 455 16.66 15.46 -8.15
C SER A 455 16.92 16.32 -9.40
N VAL A 456 17.29 15.68 -10.50
CA VAL A 456 17.54 16.30 -11.80
C VAL A 456 16.25 16.88 -12.38
N SER A 457 15.17 16.09 -12.39
CA SER A 457 13.85 16.55 -12.83
C SER A 457 13.37 17.79 -12.07
N ARG A 458 13.47 17.77 -10.73
CA ARG A 458 13.10 18.93 -9.89
C ARG A 458 13.97 20.14 -10.19
N SER A 459 15.28 19.95 -10.35
CA SER A 459 16.22 21.04 -10.64
C SER A 459 15.91 21.69 -11.99
N PHE A 460 15.71 20.89 -13.04
CA PHE A 460 15.39 21.36 -14.38
C PHE A 460 14.06 22.10 -14.41
N ILE A 461 13.01 21.52 -13.82
CA ILE A 461 11.68 22.14 -13.71
C ILE A 461 11.74 23.47 -12.97
N ARG A 462 12.50 23.54 -11.87
CA ARG A 462 12.65 24.77 -11.10
C ARG A 462 13.33 25.86 -11.92
N SER A 463 14.39 25.53 -12.66
CA SER A 463 15.15 26.50 -13.45
C SER A 463 14.25 27.22 -14.46
N PHE A 464 13.53 26.50 -15.33
CA PHE A 464 12.69 27.16 -16.33
C PHE A 464 11.42 27.80 -15.74
N ARG A 465 10.86 27.26 -14.65
CA ARG A 465 9.69 27.88 -14.01
C ARG A 465 10.04 29.17 -13.29
N ASN A 466 11.19 29.25 -12.64
CA ASN A 466 11.65 30.48 -12.01
C ASN A 466 11.85 31.56 -13.08
N TYR A 467 12.46 31.21 -14.22
CA TYR A 467 12.59 32.14 -15.34
C TYR A 467 11.23 32.56 -15.91
N GLY A 468 10.30 31.60 -16.11
CA GLY A 468 8.95 31.91 -16.58
C GLY A 468 8.12 32.76 -15.61
N GLN A 469 8.43 32.76 -14.32
CA GLN A 469 7.81 33.68 -13.34
C GLN A 469 8.33 35.11 -13.50
N SER A 470 9.62 35.27 -13.82
CA SER A 470 10.21 36.59 -14.13
C SER A 470 9.90 37.08 -15.54
N ASP A 471 9.60 36.17 -16.46
CA ASP A 471 9.31 36.44 -17.88
C ASP A 471 8.06 35.65 -18.35
N PRO A 472 6.85 36.10 -17.96
CA PRO A 472 5.60 35.34 -18.19
C PRO A 472 5.26 35.09 -19.66
N GLU A 473 5.71 35.96 -20.57
CA GLU A 473 5.45 35.85 -22.02
C GLU A 473 6.04 34.56 -22.63
N THR A 474 7.05 33.98 -21.98
CA THR A 474 7.66 32.70 -22.39
C THR A 474 6.73 31.51 -22.18
N GLY A 475 5.74 31.62 -21.28
CA GLY A 475 4.84 30.55 -20.87
C GLY A 475 5.53 29.38 -20.13
N LEU A 476 6.78 29.55 -19.69
CA LEU A 476 7.57 28.50 -19.03
C LEU A 476 7.12 28.19 -17.60
N ASP A 477 6.35 29.08 -16.96
CA ASP A 477 5.75 28.86 -15.64
C ASP A 477 4.59 27.83 -15.66
N SER A 478 4.16 27.42 -16.86
CA SER A 478 3.03 26.52 -17.06
C SER A 478 3.21 25.20 -16.32
N LYS A 479 2.19 24.85 -15.51
CA LYS A 479 2.12 23.55 -14.82
C LYS A 479 1.97 22.35 -15.77
N GLN A 480 1.73 22.58 -17.07
CA GLN A 480 1.71 21.54 -18.11
C GLN A 480 3.12 21.18 -18.63
N LEU A 481 4.11 22.03 -18.36
CA LEU A 481 5.51 21.79 -18.70
C LEU A 481 6.23 21.12 -17.54
N VAL A 482 6.84 19.98 -17.84
CA VAL A 482 7.64 19.14 -16.93
C VAL A 482 8.80 18.52 -17.70
N THR A 483 9.72 17.81 -17.04
CA THR A 483 10.82 17.12 -17.74
C THR A 483 10.34 16.18 -18.86
N HIS A 484 9.20 15.50 -18.67
CA HIS A 484 8.60 14.63 -19.70
C HIS A 484 8.11 15.40 -20.96
N SER A 485 8.00 16.74 -20.88
CA SER A 485 7.72 17.58 -22.04
C SER A 485 8.83 17.52 -23.09
N LEU A 486 10.09 17.28 -22.70
CA LEU A 486 11.20 17.06 -23.65
C LEU A 486 10.93 15.88 -24.58
N ARG A 487 10.45 14.76 -24.01
CA ARG A 487 10.03 13.58 -24.77
C ARG A 487 8.85 13.86 -25.69
N HIS A 488 7.89 14.69 -25.27
CA HIS A 488 6.81 15.13 -26.15
C HIS A 488 7.32 16.05 -27.28
N THR A 489 8.33 16.87 -27.02
CA THR A 489 9.00 17.70 -28.03
C THR A 489 9.70 16.81 -29.07
N PHE A 490 10.49 15.82 -28.64
CA PHE A 490 11.12 14.84 -29.53
C PHE A 490 10.08 14.14 -30.41
N ARG A 491 8.98 13.65 -29.82
CA ARG A 491 7.89 13.03 -30.59
C ARG A 491 7.29 13.98 -31.63
N LYS A 492 7.10 15.25 -31.27
CA LYS A 492 6.55 16.27 -32.17
C LYS A 492 7.52 16.62 -33.31
N ALA A 493 8.83 16.57 -33.05
CA ALA A 493 9.85 16.72 -34.09
C ALA A 493 9.78 15.59 -35.11
N GLY A 494 9.64 14.33 -34.68
CA GLY A 494 9.46 13.19 -35.60
C GLY A 494 8.23 13.35 -36.52
N PHE A 495 7.10 13.84 -36.00
CA PHE A 495 5.93 14.14 -36.82
C PHE A 495 6.19 15.25 -37.87
N ARG A 496 7.00 16.27 -37.53
CA ARG A 496 7.35 17.33 -38.48
C ARG A 496 8.28 16.83 -39.58
N GLY A 497 9.17 15.90 -39.24
CA GLY A 497 10.01 15.17 -40.18
C GLY A 497 9.27 14.18 -41.09
N LYS A 498 7.94 14.07 -40.96
CA LYS A 498 7.10 13.12 -41.71
C LYS A 498 7.51 11.65 -41.51
N LEU A 499 8.10 11.33 -40.36
CA LEU A 499 8.40 9.95 -39.99
C LEU A 499 7.13 9.17 -39.66
N ASP A 500 7.16 7.87 -39.94
CA ASP A 500 6.09 6.95 -39.59
C ASP A 500 5.86 6.97 -38.08
N GLN A 501 4.60 7.05 -37.68
CA GLN A 501 4.26 7.13 -36.25
C GLN A 501 4.75 5.90 -35.49
N GLU A 502 4.72 4.73 -36.14
CA GLU A 502 5.23 3.47 -35.60
C GLU A 502 6.74 3.54 -35.35
N PHE A 503 7.51 4.07 -36.32
CA PHE A 503 8.95 4.29 -36.15
C PHE A 503 9.26 5.20 -34.95
N VAL A 504 8.58 6.34 -34.84
CA VAL A 504 8.77 7.25 -33.69
C VAL A 504 8.39 6.57 -32.37
N GLN A 505 7.35 5.72 -32.37
CA GLN A 505 6.95 4.95 -31.21
C GLN A 505 8.01 3.92 -30.81
N VAL A 506 8.62 3.22 -31.78
CA VAL A 506 9.71 2.26 -31.59
C VAL A 506 10.93 2.92 -30.97
N VAL A 507 11.42 4.03 -31.55
CA VAL A 507 12.58 4.79 -31.02
C VAL A 507 12.32 5.25 -29.57
N MET A 508 11.08 5.62 -29.28
CA MET A 508 10.67 6.03 -27.94
C MET A 508 10.44 4.86 -26.97
N GLY A 509 10.45 3.60 -27.43
CA GLY A 509 10.15 2.43 -26.60
C GLY A 509 8.70 2.36 -26.16
N HIS A 510 7.78 2.59 -27.09
CA HIS A 510 6.36 2.27 -26.96
C HIS A 510 6.07 0.93 -27.64
N PHE A 511 5.14 0.16 -27.09
CA PHE A 511 4.60 -1.01 -27.77
C PHE A 511 3.83 -0.58 -29.02
N VAL A 512 4.19 -1.16 -30.16
CA VAL A 512 3.46 -1.07 -31.43
C VAL A 512 2.85 -2.46 -31.65
N GLY A 513 1.53 -2.56 -31.69
CA GLY A 513 0.84 -3.85 -31.87
C GLY A 513 0.80 -4.28 -33.32
N GLY A 514 0.72 -5.59 -33.56
CA GLY A 514 0.60 -6.20 -34.89
C GLY A 514 1.50 -7.44 -35.04
N VAL A 515 1.05 -8.41 -35.85
CA VAL A 515 1.70 -9.72 -36.03
C VAL A 515 3.19 -9.58 -36.42
N SER A 516 3.50 -8.67 -37.34
CA SER A 516 4.89 -8.42 -37.78
C SER A 516 5.79 -7.85 -36.69
N TRP A 517 5.24 -7.08 -35.75
CA TRP A 517 6.01 -6.51 -34.63
C TRP A 517 6.18 -7.51 -33.48
N GLU A 518 5.28 -8.49 -33.35
CA GLU A 518 5.43 -9.62 -32.43
C GLU A 518 6.52 -10.60 -32.89
N GLU A 519 6.70 -10.75 -34.21
CA GLU A 519 7.70 -11.65 -34.81
C GLU A 519 9.09 -10.99 -34.98
N TYR A 520 9.15 -9.72 -35.38
CA TYR A 520 10.41 -9.03 -35.76
C TYR A 520 10.75 -7.81 -34.90
N GLY A 521 9.91 -7.48 -33.91
CA GLY A 521 10.08 -6.27 -33.10
C GLY A 521 11.43 -6.22 -32.39
N ASP A 522 11.83 -7.32 -31.74
CA ASP A 522 13.09 -7.41 -30.99
C ASP A 522 14.31 -7.15 -31.87
N ASP A 523 14.34 -7.66 -33.11
CA ASP A 523 15.41 -7.37 -34.06
C ASP A 523 15.46 -5.88 -34.41
N ILE A 524 14.31 -5.26 -34.71
CA ILE A 524 14.23 -3.84 -35.06
C ILE A 524 14.65 -2.93 -33.90
N TYR A 525 14.34 -3.30 -32.64
CA TYR A 525 14.80 -2.57 -31.46
C TYR A 525 16.32 -2.63 -31.25
N GLN A 526 17.01 -3.56 -31.92
CA GLN A 526 18.44 -3.84 -31.79
C GLN A 526 19.25 -3.49 -33.06
N MET A 527 18.68 -2.72 -34.00
CA MET A 527 19.36 -2.21 -35.21
C MET A 527 19.75 -0.72 -35.05
N PRO A 528 20.82 -0.39 -34.30
CA PRO A 528 21.16 1.00 -33.99
C PRO A 528 21.52 1.83 -35.22
N ASP A 529 22.07 1.23 -36.26
CA ASP A 529 22.45 1.87 -37.53
C ASP A 529 21.24 2.36 -38.33
N VAL A 530 20.26 1.49 -38.56
CA VAL A 530 19.01 1.80 -39.27
C VAL A 530 18.21 2.86 -38.51
N LEU A 531 18.18 2.76 -37.18
CA LEU A 531 17.54 3.76 -36.34
C LEU A 531 18.30 5.09 -36.35
N ALA A 532 19.64 5.05 -36.30
CA ALA A 532 20.49 6.23 -36.20
C ALA A 532 20.38 7.14 -37.42
N GLU A 533 20.43 6.59 -38.64
CA GLU A 533 20.35 7.39 -39.86
C GLU A 533 19.07 8.23 -39.89
N ARG A 534 17.91 7.59 -39.66
CA ARG A 534 16.61 8.27 -39.63
C ARG A 534 16.47 9.22 -38.45
N VAL A 535 16.97 8.86 -37.27
CA VAL A 535 16.93 9.74 -36.09
C VAL A 535 17.78 11.00 -36.31
N MET A 536 18.97 10.88 -36.91
CA MET A 536 19.86 12.01 -37.14
C MET A 536 19.40 12.92 -38.28
N ASN A 537 18.85 12.34 -39.35
CA ASN A 537 18.50 13.09 -40.56
C ASN A 537 17.07 13.64 -40.55
N ASP A 538 16.11 12.89 -40.00
CA ASP A 538 14.69 13.20 -40.16
C ASP A 538 14.06 13.82 -38.90
N ILE A 539 14.62 13.59 -37.71
CA ILE A 539 14.10 14.21 -36.46
C ILE A 539 14.68 15.61 -36.29
N GLN A 540 14.03 16.58 -36.93
CA GLN A 540 14.39 17.99 -36.84
C GLN A 540 13.99 18.60 -35.49
N LEU A 541 14.90 18.48 -34.52
CA LEU A 541 14.78 19.11 -33.21
C LEU A 541 14.96 20.63 -33.33
N PRO A 542 14.20 21.45 -32.57
CA PRO A 542 14.49 22.87 -32.45
C PRO A 542 15.96 23.13 -32.08
N PRO A 543 16.59 24.17 -32.65
CA PRO A 543 17.98 24.48 -32.36
C PRO A 543 18.15 24.86 -30.89
N ILE A 544 19.34 24.58 -30.37
CA ILE A 544 19.82 25.00 -29.05
C ILE A 544 21.15 25.75 -29.22
N ASP A 545 21.53 26.55 -28.24
CA ASP A 545 22.79 27.29 -28.24
C ASP A 545 23.99 26.33 -28.10
N MET A 546 24.53 25.86 -29.23
CA MET A 546 25.58 24.86 -29.27
C MET A 546 26.90 25.36 -28.67
N ASP A 547 27.22 26.64 -28.83
CA ASP A 547 28.46 27.21 -28.31
C ASP A 547 28.41 27.31 -26.78
N PHE A 548 27.27 27.76 -26.24
CA PHE A 548 27.04 27.72 -24.80
C PHE A 548 27.12 26.29 -24.25
N MET A 549 26.49 25.32 -24.92
CA MET A 549 26.52 23.92 -24.48
C MET A 549 27.93 23.33 -24.45
N LYS A 550 28.73 23.56 -25.50
CA LYS A 550 30.14 23.13 -25.55
C LYS A 550 30.93 23.75 -24.39
N SER A 551 30.78 25.06 -24.16
CA SER A 551 31.48 25.75 -23.07
C SER A 551 31.10 25.26 -21.66
N GLU A 552 29.87 24.81 -21.44
CA GLU A 552 29.44 24.19 -20.19
C GLU A 552 29.98 22.75 -20.09
N ALA A 553 29.95 21.98 -21.17
CA ALA A 553 30.49 20.62 -21.20
C ALA A 553 31.98 20.59 -20.85
N ASP A 554 32.77 21.47 -21.46
CA ASP A 554 34.20 21.61 -21.19
C ASP A 554 34.49 21.87 -19.71
N ARG A 555 33.69 22.71 -19.04
CA ARG A 555 33.82 22.96 -17.60
C ARG A 555 33.62 21.71 -16.74
N TYR A 556 32.75 20.78 -17.15
CA TYR A 556 32.57 19.51 -16.45
C TYR A 556 33.67 18.50 -16.76
N LEU A 557 34.18 18.49 -18.00
CA LEU A 557 35.28 17.64 -18.43
C LEU A 557 36.60 18.05 -17.75
N GLU A 558 36.90 19.35 -17.67
CA GLU A 558 38.07 19.88 -16.97
C GLU A 558 38.05 19.54 -15.48
N ARG A 559 36.90 19.69 -14.83
CA ARG A 559 36.75 19.29 -13.41
C ARG A 559 37.00 17.80 -13.21
N ALA A 560 36.48 16.95 -14.09
CA ALA A 560 36.71 15.50 -14.02
C ALA A 560 38.20 15.15 -14.19
N ARG A 561 38.91 15.82 -15.10
CA ARG A 561 40.35 15.64 -15.30
C ARG A 561 41.17 16.10 -14.09
N ASN A 562 40.85 17.27 -13.53
CA ASN A 562 41.59 17.83 -12.40
C ASN A 562 41.42 17.02 -11.09
N SER A 563 40.28 16.36 -10.92
CA SER A 563 40.04 15.44 -9.79
C SER A 563 40.79 14.11 -9.89
N GLN A 564 41.41 13.78 -11.04
CA GLN A 564 42.26 12.60 -11.20
C GLN A 564 43.74 12.88 -10.92
N THR A 565 44.14 14.16 -10.92
CA THR A 565 45.53 14.60 -10.68
C THR A 565 45.81 15.06 -9.25
N SER A 566 44.80 15.05 -8.38
CA SER A 566 44.90 15.31 -6.93
C SER A 566 44.63 14.02 -6.16
#